data_AF-A0A3R6ILR3-F1
#
_entry.id   AF-A0A3R6ILR3-F1
#
_cell.length_a   1.000
_cell.length_b   1.000
_cell.length_c   1.000
_cell.angle_alpha   90.00
_cell.angle_beta   90.00
_cell.angle_gamma   90.00
#
_symmetry.space_group_name_H-M   'P 1'
#
loop_
_entity.id
_entity.type
_entity.pdbx_description
1 polymer ?
#
loop_
_entity_poly.entity_id
_entity_poly.type
_entity_poly.pdbx_seq_one_letter_code
_entity_poly.pdbx_strand_id
1 'polypeptide(L)'
;MGYVALDEETKSVRRFDSIRKAYYVLRRAQQTYGYRSHMPNVAFRKSDFMKEQGYQGNLEYVRGEYDFLVNKYAHCGDTATELDCDAWLIREAPSNKGWHNAHLYLQASRKSLERAASMRTLMFFDHLMPHLSLIATLAVATYSILMKNWILTGCAGFSFLLLFIVRMLIANKAIKHFDDGIAMFKLPFFEYGIIWRNLATKLRYWRADKNDFTSHKL
;
A
#
# COMPACT_ATOMS: atom_id res chain seq x y z
N MET A 1 15.78 3.97 -5.46
CA MET A 1 14.84 3.64 -4.35
C MET A 1 14.86 2.14 -4.15
N GLY A 2 15.14 1.66 -2.95
CA GLY A 2 15.16 0.22 -2.64
C GLY A 2 14.00 -0.22 -1.76
N TYR A 3 13.82 -1.53 -1.67
CA TYR A 3 12.87 -2.16 -0.78
C TYR A 3 13.39 -2.20 0.67
N VAL A 4 12.48 -2.16 1.64
CA VAL A 4 12.78 -2.38 3.06
C VAL A 4 11.79 -3.38 3.61
N ALA A 5 12.31 -4.55 3.99
CA ALA A 5 11.55 -5.63 4.60
C ALA A 5 11.23 -5.29 6.06
N LEU A 6 10.09 -5.79 6.54
CA LEU A 6 9.82 -5.88 7.98
C LEU A 6 10.31 -7.24 8.45
N ASP A 7 10.88 -7.28 9.65
CA ASP A 7 11.34 -8.52 10.27
C ASP A 7 10.25 -9.61 10.38
N GLU A 8 10.68 -10.84 10.65
CA GLU A 8 9.79 -11.98 10.73
C GLU A 8 8.84 -11.93 11.94
N GLU A 9 9.26 -11.25 13.02
CA GLU A 9 8.44 -11.02 14.23
C GLU A 9 7.22 -10.14 13.94
N THR A 10 7.27 -9.33 12.88
CA THR A 10 6.14 -8.53 12.45
C THR A 10 4.95 -9.41 12.01
N LYS A 11 3.77 -9.09 12.53
CA LYS A 11 2.50 -9.71 12.12
C LYS A 11 2.38 -9.78 10.59
N SER A 12 2.14 -10.97 10.04
CA SER A 12 2.00 -11.21 8.59
C SER A 12 1.09 -10.22 7.85
N VAL A 13 -0.03 -9.78 8.46
CA VAL A 13 -0.92 -8.76 7.86
C VAL A 13 -0.25 -7.40 7.65
N ARG A 14 0.71 -7.02 8.51
CA ARG A 14 1.49 -5.79 8.39
C ARG A 14 2.60 -5.93 7.37
N ARG A 15 3.30 -7.08 7.34
CA ARG A 15 4.28 -7.39 6.30
C ARG A 15 3.63 -7.34 4.92
N PHE A 16 2.50 -8.02 4.76
CA PHE A 16 1.64 -7.97 3.57
C PHE A 16 1.30 -6.53 3.15
N ASP A 17 0.83 -5.71 4.09
CA ASP A 17 0.44 -4.32 3.80
C ASP A 17 1.63 -3.45 3.39
N SER A 18 2.80 -3.66 4.00
CA SER A 18 4.06 -3.00 3.64
C SER A 18 4.53 -3.40 2.24
N ILE A 19 4.58 -4.70 1.94
CA ILE A 19 4.95 -5.25 0.62
C ILE A 19 4.04 -4.69 -0.46
N ARG A 20 2.71 -4.70 -0.23
CA ARG A 20 1.76 -4.19 -1.21
C ARG A 20 1.94 -2.69 -1.46
N LYS A 21 2.20 -1.89 -0.42
CA LYS A 21 2.51 -0.46 -0.59
C LYS A 21 3.82 -0.25 -1.33
N ALA A 22 4.82 -1.08 -1.06
CA ALA A 22 6.11 -1.06 -1.75
C ALA A 22 5.92 -1.31 -3.25
N TYR A 23 5.12 -2.33 -3.62
CA TYR A 23 4.75 -2.62 -5.00
C TYR A 23 4.22 -1.39 -5.74
N TYR A 24 3.27 -0.65 -5.15
CA TYR A 24 2.73 0.54 -5.80
C TYR A 24 3.77 1.63 -6.05
N VAL A 25 4.63 1.90 -5.06
CA VAL A 25 5.60 2.99 -5.18
C VAL A 25 6.77 2.61 -6.08
N LEU A 26 7.26 1.37 -5.99
CA LEU A 26 8.37 0.86 -6.80
C LEU A 26 7.95 0.67 -8.25
N ARG A 27 6.77 0.06 -8.52
CA ARG A 27 6.25 -0.07 -9.88
C ARG A 27 6.04 1.30 -10.52
N ARG A 28 5.50 2.28 -9.77
CA ARG A 28 5.31 3.64 -10.30
C ARG A 28 6.64 4.31 -10.59
N ALA A 29 7.64 4.14 -9.73
CA ALA A 29 8.99 4.64 -9.93
C ALA A 29 9.65 4.05 -11.19
N GLN A 30 9.53 2.75 -11.41
CA GLN A 30 10.07 2.06 -12.59
C GLN A 30 9.40 2.50 -13.90
N GLN A 31 8.09 2.72 -13.87
CA GLN A 31 7.33 2.99 -15.09
C GLN A 31 7.28 4.47 -15.48
N THR A 32 7.23 5.36 -14.48
CA THR A 32 7.06 6.79 -14.74
C THR A 32 7.90 7.64 -13.81
N TYR A 33 7.60 7.67 -12.52
CA TYR A 33 8.20 8.62 -11.57
C TYR A 33 8.10 8.11 -10.13
N GLY A 34 9.02 8.49 -9.26
CA GLY A 34 8.88 8.26 -7.83
C GLY A 34 7.74 9.10 -7.25
N TYR A 35 6.69 8.46 -6.73
CA TYR A 35 5.59 9.19 -6.10
C TYR A 35 5.93 9.60 -4.67
N ARG A 36 6.35 8.63 -3.84
CA ARG A 36 6.69 8.77 -2.42
C ARG A 36 7.44 7.53 -1.95
N SER A 37 8.07 7.54 -0.77
CA SER A 37 8.58 6.32 -0.15
C SER A 37 8.31 6.26 1.35
N HIS A 38 7.69 5.17 1.80
CA HIS A 38 7.59 4.83 3.23
C HIS A 38 8.79 4.01 3.73
N MET A 39 9.69 3.64 2.81
CA MET A 39 10.84 2.78 3.04
C MET A 39 12.09 3.67 3.12
N PRO A 40 12.87 3.62 4.22
CA PRO A 40 14.10 4.40 4.41
C PRO A 40 15.27 3.81 3.61
N ASN A 41 15.06 3.54 2.32
CA ASN A 41 16.07 3.05 1.40
C ASN A 41 16.00 3.91 0.12
N VAL A 42 16.50 5.13 0.24
CA VAL A 42 16.53 6.11 -0.84
C VAL A 42 17.92 6.71 -0.93
N ALA A 43 18.37 6.94 -2.15
CA ALA A 43 19.62 7.62 -2.45
C ALA A 43 19.34 8.70 -3.49
N PHE A 44 20.06 9.81 -3.38
CA PHE A 44 19.94 10.97 -4.24
C PHE A 44 21.33 11.55 -4.52
N ARG A 45 21.50 12.20 -5.66
CA ARG A 45 22.76 12.88 -5.98
C ARG A 45 22.90 14.10 -5.09
N LYS A 46 24.06 14.25 -4.46
CA LYS A 46 24.36 15.38 -3.56
C LYS A 46 24.14 16.75 -4.23
N SER A 47 24.54 16.90 -5.50
CA SER A 47 24.35 18.15 -6.24
C SER A 47 22.88 18.57 -6.31
N ASP A 48 22.01 17.62 -6.59
CA ASP A 48 20.59 17.87 -6.80
C ASP A 48 19.93 18.22 -5.47
N PHE A 49 20.28 17.48 -4.41
CA PHE A 49 19.85 17.76 -3.05
C PHE A 49 20.24 19.18 -2.59
N MET A 50 21.47 19.61 -2.87
CA MET A 50 21.91 20.97 -2.50
C MET A 50 21.23 22.04 -3.36
N LYS A 51 21.07 21.78 -4.66
CA LYS A 51 20.45 22.72 -5.60
C LYS A 51 19.00 23.06 -5.22
N GLU A 52 18.22 22.04 -4.85
CA GLU A 52 16.81 22.18 -4.52
C GLU A 52 16.57 22.43 -3.01
N GLN A 53 17.60 22.83 -2.26
CA GLN A 53 17.50 23.15 -0.82
C GLN A 53 17.00 21.99 0.06
N GLY A 54 17.34 20.74 -0.29
CA GLY A 54 17.11 19.57 0.55
C GLY A 54 15.68 19.42 1.04
N TYR A 55 15.52 19.40 2.37
CA TYR A 55 14.26 19.24 3.11
C TYR A 55 13.37 20.49 3.16
N GLN A 56 13.83 21.63 2.64
CA GLN A 56 13.05 22.87 2.67
C GLN A 56 11.74 22.71 1.89
N GLY A 57 10.67 23.30 2.44
CA GLY A 57 9.30 23.27 1.89
C GLY A 57 8.34 22.30 2.59
N ASN A 58 8.84 21.39 3.44
CA ASN A 58 8.01 20.40 4.14
C ASN A 58 8.25 20.36 5.66
N LEU A 59 8.89 21.40 6.20
CA LEU A 59 9.26 21.50 7.62
C LEU A 59 8.05 21.64 8.55
N GLU A 60 6.87 21.94 8.01
CA GLU A 60 5.62 22.00 8.76
C GLU A 60 5.17 20.63 9.29
N TYR A 61 5.66 19.52 8.72
CA TYR A 61 5.27 18.17 9.12
C TYR A 61 6.29 17.50 10.04
N VAL A 62 5.80 16.82 11.08
CA VAL A 62 6.65 16.08 12.03
C VAL A 62 7.32 14.85 11.40
N ARG A 63 6.69 14.23 10.40
CA ARG A 63 7.19 13.04 9.68
C ARG A 63 6.77 13.06 8.21
N GLY A 64 7.41 12.22 7.41
CA GLY A 64 7.13 12.08 5.97
C GLY A 64 8.29 12.54 5.10
N GLU A 65 9.46 12.73 5.69
CA GLU A 65 10.68 13.20 5.08
C GLU A 65 11.00 12.48 3.75
N TYR A 66 10.92 11.15 3.72
CA TYR A 66 11.15 10.35 2.51
C TYR A 66 10.02 10.47 1.48
N ASP A 67 8.78 10.66 1.92
CA ASP A 67 7.66 10.89 1.01
C ASP A 67 7.87 12.20 0.25
N PHE A 68 8.26 13.26 0.98
CA PHE A 68 8.53 14.57 0.40
C PHE A 68 9.77 14.61 -0.47
N LEU A 69 10.87 14.01 -0.03
CA LEU A 69 12.08 13.95 -0.85
C LEU A 69 11.80 13.22 -2.17
N VAL A 70 11.23 12.02 -2.12
CA VAL A 70 10.91 11.30 -3.36
C VAL A 70 9.95 12.12 -4.22
N ASN A 71 8.91 12.70 -3.64
CA ASN A 71 7.95 13.51 -4.39
C ASN A 71 8.56 14.77 -5.01
N LYS A 72 9.60 15.34 -4.40
CA LYS A 72 10.29 16.54 -4.90
C LYS A 72 11.30 16.23 -6.00
N TYR A 73 12.13 15.19 -5.81
CA TYR A 73 13.28 14.90 -6.68
C TYR A 73 12.98 13.90 -7.79
N ALA A 74 11.97 13.05 -7.64
CA ALA A 74 11.72 11.95 -8.56
C ALA A 74 10.84 12.40 -9.74
N HIS A 75 11.45 13.07 -10.72
CA HIS A 75 10.82 13.43 -11.98
C HIS A 75 10.60 12.19 -12.89
N CYS A 76 9.92 12.41 -14.02
CA CYS A 76 9.59 11.34 -14.95
C CYS A 76 10.86 10.76 -15.58
N GLY A 77 11.10 9.46 -15.43
CA GLY A 77 12.28 8.75 -15.96
C GLY A 77 13.53 8.84 -15.07
N ASP A 78 13.54 9.70 -14.05
CA ASP A 78 14.75 9.99 -13.26
C ASP A 78 14.91 9.10 -12.02
N THR A 79 14.09 8.05 -11.89
CA THR A 79 14.10 7.19 -10.69
C THR A 79 14.51 5.77 -11.02
N ALA A 80 15.71 5.39 -10.61
CA ALA A 80 16.11 3.99 -10.56
C ALA A 80 15.57 3.30 -9.30
N THR A 81 15.12 2.05 -9.44
CA THR A 81 14.75 1.19 -8.29
C THR A 81 15.69 0.02 -8.18
N GLU A 82 16.08 -0.33 -6.96
CA GLU A 82 16.87 -1.52 -6.68
C GLU A 82 15.98 -2.57 -6.00
N LEU A 83 15.92 -3.75 -6.59
CA LEU A 83 15.06 -4.86 -6.13
C LEU A 83 15.88 -6.09 -5.73
N ASP A 84 17.19 -6.10 -5.96
CA ASP A 84 18.06 -7.18 -5.51
C ASP A 84 17.92 -7.39 -3.99
N CYS A 85 17.80 -8.65 -3.57
CA CYS A 85 17.67 -9.02 -2.17
C CYS A 85 18.90 -8.61 -1.35
N ASP A 86 20.08 -8.54 -1.97
CA ASP A 86 21.32 -8.10 -1.32
C ASP A 86 21.30 -6.60 -0.98
N ALA A 87 20.42 -5.82 -1.61
CA ALA A 87 20.24 -4.40 -1.36
C ALA A 87 19.09 -4.08 -0.39
N TRP A 88 18.37 -5.09 0.10
CA TRP A 88 17.24 -4.88 1.01
C TRP A 88 17.73 -4.55 2.40
N LEU A 89 17.08 -3.55 3.00
CA LEU A 89 17.24 -3.29 4.44
C LEU A 89 16.14 -4.02 5.20
N ILE A 90 16.45 -4.46 6.41
CA ILE A 90 15.47 -5.06 7.34
C ILE A 90 15.18 -4.04 8.43
N ARG A 91 13.90 -3.78 8.68
CA ARG A 91 13.42 -2.92 9.76
C ARG A 91 12.75 -3.77 10.83
N GLU A 92 13.07 -3.46 12.08
CA GLU A 92 12.45 -4.06 13.27
C GLU A 92 10.94 -3.90 13.32
N ALA A 93 10.28 -4.83 14.02
CA ALA A 93 8.85 -4.88 14.17
C ALA A 93 8.30 -3.59 14.75
N PRO A 94 7.44 -2.85 14.02
CA PRO A 94 6.89 -1.63 14.55
C PRO A 94 5.93 -1.96 15.70
N SER A 95 6.10 -1.26 16.82
CA SER A 95 5.13 -1.29 17.91
C SER A 95 3.72 -0.98 17.42
N ASN A 96 2.69 -1.41 18.14
CA ASN A 96 1.31 -1.11 17.77
C ASN A 96 1.09 0.41 17.61
N LYS A 97 1.64 1.24 18.50
CA LYS A 97 1.56 2.69 18.40
C LYS A 97 2.31 3.20 17.15
N GLY A 98 3.55 2.73 16.94
CA GLY A 98 4.37 3.11 15.78
C GLY A 98 3.71 2.82 14.44
N TRP A 99 3.12 1.62 14.30
CA TRP A 99 2.38 1.23 13.09
C TRP A 99 1.23 2.20 12.79
N HIS A 100 0.38 2.47 13.78
CA HIS A 100 -0.76 3.35 13.57
C HIS A 100 -0.35 4.79 13.32
N ASN A 101 0.64 5.29 14.06
CA ASN A 101 1.15 6.65 13.88
C ASN A 101 1.72 6.83 12.47
N ALA A 102 2.48 5.86 11.93
CA ALA A 102 2.98 5.92 10.55
C ALA A 102 1.85 6.08 9.52
N HIS A 103 0.70 5.43 9.74
CA HIS A 103 -0.46 5.57 8.88
C HIS A 103 -1.15 6.93 9.02
N LEU A 104 -1.23 7.47 10.24
CA LEU A 104 -1.80 8.78 10.51
C LEU A 104 -0.93 9.91 9.93
N TYR A 105 0.40 9.83 10.11
CA TYR A 105 1.35 10.78 9.51
C TYR A 105 1.24 10.77 7.98
N LEU A 106 1.16 9.59 7.36
CA LEU A 106 0.92 9.49 5.92
C LEU A 106 -0.41 10.16 5.52
N GLN A 107 -1.46 10.02 6.31
CA GLN A 107 -2.74 10.66 6.01
C GLN A 107 -2.66 12.18 6.10
N ALA A 108 -1.85 12.70 7.04
CA ALA A 108 -1.60 14.14 7.19
C ALA A 108 -0.74 14.72 6.06
N SER A 109 0.33 14.02 5.64
CA SER A 109 1.26 14.47 4.60
C SER A 109 0.71 14.30 3.18
N ARG A 110 -0.25 13.39 2.97
CA ARG A 110 -0.79 13.09 1.63
C ARG A 110 -1.34 14.29 0.86
N LYS A 111 -1.84 15.32 1.57
CA LYS A 111 -2.41 16.52 0.94
C LYS A 111 -1.35 17.42 0.28
N SER A 112 -0.10 17.34 0.74
CA SER A 112 1.03 18.12 0.20
C SER A 112 1.85 17.33 -0.83
N LEU A 113 1.49 16.08 -1.13
CA LEU A 113 2.15 15.31 -2.18
C LEU A 113 1.56 15.65 -3.55
N GLU A 114 2.43 16.05 -4.48
CA GLU A 114 2.09 16.17 -5.88
C GLU A 114 1.74 14.79 -6.46
N ARG A 115 0.96 14.78 -7.56
CA ARG A 115 0.62 13.56 -8.30
C ARG A 115 -0.20 12.53 -7.48
N ALA A 116 -0.66 12.90 -6.29
CA ALA A 116 -1.46 12.06 -5.41
C ALA A 116 -2.78 11.58 -6.05
N ALA A 117 -3.38 12.39 -6.93
CA ALA A 117 -4.61 12.03 -7.63
C ALA A 117 -4.44 10.77 -8.50
N SER A 118 -3.37 10.71 -9.31
CA SER A 118 -3.08 9.56 -10.19
C SER A 118 -2.85 8.26 -9.41
N MET A 119 -2.11 8.35 -8.30
CA MET A 119 -1.87 7.18 -7.44
C MET A 119 -3.12 6.75 -6.70
N ARG A 120 -3.95 7.70 -6.30
CA ARG A 120 -5.23 7.42 -5.62
C ARG A 120 -6.22 6.74 -6.55
N THR A 121 -6.35 7.16 -7.81
CA THR A 121 -7.26 6.52 -8.76
C THR A 121 -6.83 5.09 -9.05
N LEU A 122 -5.54 4.84 -9.29
CA LEU A 122 -5.00 3.48 -9.46
C LEU A 122 -5.33 2.59 -8.25
N MET A 123 -4.97 3.03 -7.04
CA MET A 123 -5.24 2.24 -5.82
C MET A 123 -6.74 2.05 -5.60
N PHE A 124 -7.57 3.03 -5.95
CA PHE A 124 -9.03 2.94 -5.82
C PHE A 124 -9.60 1.83 -6.71
N PHE A 125 -9.25 1.80 -8.00
CA PHE A 125 -9.74 0.77 -8.92
C PHE A 125 -9.24 -0.62 -8.54
N ASP A 126 -7.96 -0.74 -8.14
CA ASP A 126 -7.40 -2.01 -7.67
C ASP A 126 -8.12 -2.55 -6.43
N HIS A 127 -8.67 -1.66 -5.60
CA HIS A 127 -9.49 -2.05 -4.46
C HIS A 127 -10.95 -2.32 -4.83
N LEU A 128 -11.53 -1.55 -5.75
CA LEU A 128 -12.94 -1.64 -6.09
C LEU A 128 -13.27 -2.90 -6.91
N MET A 129 -12.47 -3.20 -7.94
CA MET A 129 -12.74 -4.29 -8.88
C MET A 129 -12.87 -5.68 -8.21
N PRO A 130 -11.97 -6.10 -7.29
CA PRO A 130 -12.12 -7.37 -6.58
C PRO A 130 -13.42 -7.47 -5.77
N HIS A 131 -13.81 -6.38 -5.11
CA HIS A 131 -15.00 -6.35 -4.26
C HIS A 131 -16.27 -6.35 -5.08
N LEU A 132 -16.31 -5.62 -6.21
CA LEU A 132 -17.44 -5.68 -7.14
C LEU A 132 -17.62 -7.09 -7.72
N SER A 133 -16.52 -7.74 -8.12
CA SER A 133 -16.58 -9.13 -8.59
C SER A 133 -17.14 -10.06 -7.51
N LEU A 134 -16.68 -9.93 -6.26
CA LEU A 134 -17.17 -10.73 -5.14
C LEU A 134 -18.66 -10.51 -4.88
N ILE A 135 -19.10 -9.24 -4.81
CA ILE A 135 -20.50 -8.88 -4.58
C ILE A 135 -21.39 -9.41 -5.71
N ALA A 136 -20.96 -9.27 -6.97
CA ALA A 136 -21.70 -9.79 -8.11
C ALA A 136 -21.88 -11.31 -8.03
N THR A 137 -20.83 -12.07 -7.71
CA THR A 137 -20.93 -13.53 -7.55
C THR A 137 -21.87 -13.91 -6.39
N LEU A 138 -21.80 -13.20 -5.26
CA LEU A 138 -22.71 -13.44 -4.13
C LEU A 138 -24.16 -13.10 -4.47
N ALA A 139 -24.40 -12.02 -5.22
CA ALA A 139 -25.73 -11.64 -5.68
C ALA A 139 -26.33 -12.71 -6.60
N VAL A 140 -25.56 -13.21 -7.57
CA VAL A 140 -25.99 -14.30 -8.47
C VAL A 140 -26.27 -15.58 -7.69
N ALA A 141 -25.39 -15.95 -6.74
CA ALA A 141 -25.61 -17.13 -5.89
C ALA A 141 -26.87 -17.01 -5.05
N THR A 142 -27.13 -15.82 -4.47
CA THR A 142 -28.33 -15.57 -3.67
C THR A 142 -29.58 -15.67 -4.55
N TYR A 143 -29.54 -15.03 -5.72
CA TYR A 143 -30.63 -15.08 -6.69
C TYR A 143 -30.93 -16.50 -7.18
N SER A 144 -29.90 -17.30 -7.48
CA SER A 144 -30.07 -18.67 -7.97
C SER A 144 -30.69 -19.59 -6.93
N ILE A 145 -30.32 -19.42 -5.64
CA ILE A 145 -30.91 -20.16 -4.51
C ILE A 145 -32.38 -19.79 -4.34
N LEU A 146 -32.73 -18.50 -4.38
CA LEU A 146 -34.11 -18.03 -4.27
C LEU A 146 -35.00 -18.59 -5.40
N MET A 147 -34.47 -18.66 -6.61
CA MET A 147 -35.16 -19.23 -7.78
C MET A 147 -35.12 -20.77 -7.83
N LYS A 148 -34.52 -21.43 -6.83
CA LYS A 148 -34.29 -22.89 -6.78
C LYS A 148 -33.62 -23.45 -8.04
N ASN A 149 -32.85 -22.62 -8.74
CA ASN A 149 -32.14 -23.02 -9.95
C ASN A 149 -30.78 -23.60 -9.58
N TRP A 150 -30.75 -24.93 -9.38
CA TRP A 150 -29.55 -25.66 -8.95
C TRP A 150 -28.40 -25.60 -9.96
N ILE A 151 -28.70 -25.51 -11.25
CA ILE A 151 -27.67 -25.36 -12.30
C ILE A 151 -26.96 -24.03 -12.12
N LEU A 152 -27.73 -22.94 -12.00
CA LEU A 152 -27.17 -21.60 -11.81
C LEU A 152 -26.43 -21.48 -10.48
N THR A 153 -26.92 -22.12 -9.42
CA THR A 153 -26.22 -22.20 -8.12
C THR A 153 -24.88 -22.91 -8.24
N GLY A 154 -24.81 -24.01 -8.99
CA GLY A 154 -23.55 -24.71 -9.29
C GLY A 154 -22.55 -23.82 -10.04
N CYS A 155 -23.00 -23.11 -11.07
CA CYS A 155 -22.18 -22.15 -11.81
C CYS A 155 -21.67 -21.00 -10.94
N ALA A 156 -22.53 -20.44 -10.07
CA ALA A 156 -22.17 -19.37 -9.16
C ALA A 156 -21.12 -19.85 -8.12
N GLY A 157 -21.31 -21.05 -7.56
CA GLY A 157 -20.35 -21.68 -6.65
C GLY A 157 -19.00 -21.94 -7.31
N PHE A 158 -18.99 -22.47 -8.53
CA PHE A 158 -17.76 -22.67 -9.30
C PHE A 158 -17.05 -21.35 -9.60
N SER A 159 -17.78 -20.33 -10.03
CA SER A 159 -17.25 -18.98 -10.28
C SER A 159 -16.64 -18.36 -9.01
N PHE A 160 -17.30 -18.54 -7.86
CA PHE A 160 -16.78 -18.10 -6.56
C PHE A 160 -15.46 -18.78 -6.19
N LEU A 161 -15.39 -20.11 -6.34
CA LEU A 161 -14.18 -20.87 -6.08
C LEU A 161 -13.04 -20.45 -7.02
N LEU A 162 -13.34 -20.31 -8.31
CA LEU A 162 -12.37 -19.86 -9.31
C LEU A 162 -11.83 -18.46 -8.98
N LEU A 163 -12.71 -17.51 -8.64
CA LEU A 163 -12.33 -16.16 -8.21
C LEU A 163 -11.36 -16.21 -7.04
N PHE A 164 -11.65 -17.04 -6.03
CA PHE A 164 -10.81 -17.17 -4.84
C PHE A 164 -9.45 -17.79 -5.16
N ILE A 165 -9.40 -18.86 -5.95
CA ILE A 165 -8.17 -19.55 -6.35
C ILE A 165 -7.28 -18.62 -7.18
N VAL A 166 -7.83 -17.96 -8.21
CA VAL A 166 -7.06 -17.07 -9.07
C VAL A 166 -6.47 -15.90 -8.27
N ARG A 167 -7.25 -15.30 -7.37
CA ARG A 167 -6.79 -14.24 -6.46
C ARG A 167 -5.65 -14.71 -5.58
N MET A 168 -5.80 -15.89 -4.99
CA MET A 168 -4.80 -16.51 -4.14
C MET A 168 -3.47 -16.72 -4.89
N LEU A 169 -3.52 -17.23 -6.12
CA LEU A 169 -2.34 -17.47 -6.95
C LEU A 169 -1.64 -16.16 -7.36
N ILE A 170 -2.39 -15.13 -7.76
CA ILE A 170 -1.85 -13.82 -8.13
C ILE A 170 -1.17 -13.17 -6.93
N ALA A 171 -1.85 -13.13 -5.77
CA ALA A 171 -1.32 -12.54 -4.56
C ALA A 171 -0.04 -13.27 -4.10
N ASN A 172 -0.04 -14.60 -4.16
CA ASN A 172 1.12 -15.39 -3.81
C ASN A 172 2.29 -15.11 -4.74
N LYS A 173 2.06 -15.11 -6.06
CA LYS A 173 3.12 -14.80 -7.03
C LYS A 173 3.74 -13.42 -6.79
N ALA A 174 2.92 -12.43 -6.43
CA ALA A 174 3.41 -11.10 -6.11
C ALA A 174 4.23 -11.09 -4.80
N ILE A 175 3.77 -11.76 -3.76
CA ILE A 175 4.39 -11.63 -2.43
C ILE A 175 5.61 -12.53 -2.26
N LYS A 176 5.62 -13.69 -2.91
CA LYS A 176 6.63 -14.73 -2.76
C LYS A 176 8.06 -14.19 -2.89
N HIS A 177 8.29 -13.28 -3.84
CA HIS A 177 9.61 -12.67 -4.01
C HIS A 177 10.07 -11.94 -2.74
N PHE A 178 9.18 -11.18 -2.08
CA PHE A 178 9.50 -10.33 -0.93
C PHE A 178 9.39 -11.03 0.42
N ASP A 179 8.53 -12.05 0.54
CA ASP A 179 8.24 -12.73 1.79
C ASP A 179 7.67 -14.13 1.51
N ASP A 180 8.50 -15.14 1.68
CA ASP A 180 8.13 -16.55 1.54
C ASP A 180 7.40 -17.11 2.78
N GLY A 181 7.37 -16.37 3.90
CA GLY A 181 6.80 -16.83 5.17
C GLY A 181 5.29 -16.62 5.31
N ILE A 182 4.65 -15.85 4.41
CA ILE A 182 3.20 -15.62 4.47
C ILE A 182 2.46 -16.77 3.80
N ALA A 183 1.71 -17.53 4.58
CA ALA A 183 0.88 -18.62 4.07
C ALA A 183 -0.11 -18.14 2.98
N MET A 184 -0.05 -18.77 1.81
CA MET A 184 -0.82 -18.45 0.61
C MET A 184 -2.32 -18.29 0.88
N PHE A 185 -2.92 -19.16 1.70
CA PHE A 185 -4.36 -19.12 2.00
C PHE A 185 -4.79 -17.85 2.75
N LYS A 186 -3.87 -17.15 3.45
CA LYS A 186 -4.17 -15.91 4.18
C LYS A 186 -4.28 -14.70 3.25
N LEU A 187 -3.68 -14.77 2.06
CA LEU A 187 -3.53 -13.62 1.16
C LEU A 187 -4.86 -13.03 0.69
N PRO A 188 -5.86 -13.83 0.24
CA PRO A 188 -7.15 -13.26 -0.14
C PRO A 188 -7.82 -12.51 1.01
N PHE A 189 -7.76 -13.05 2.24
CA PHE A 189 -8.32 -12.38 3.42
C PHE A 189 -7.61 -11.07 3.73
N PHE A 190 -6.29 -11.03 3.58
CA PHE A 190 -5.52 -9.81 3.75
C PHE A 190 -5.88 -8.76 2.70
N GLU A 191 -6.06 -9.15 1.43
CA GLU A 191 -6.51 -8.29 0.34
C GLU A 191 -7.88 -7.66 0.59
N TYR A 192 -8.90 -8.48 0.86
CA TYR A 192 -10.25 -8.00 1.14
C TYR A 192 -10.31 -7.13 2.41
N GLY A 193 -9.47 -7.44 3.41
CA GLY A 193 -9.38 -6.66 4.64
C GLY A 193 -8.79 -5.24 4.48
N ILE A 194 -8.17 -4.90 3.34
CA ILE A 194 -7.49 -3.60 3.18
C ILE A 194 -8.48 -2.43 3.26
N ILE A 195 -9.65 -2.55 2.65
CA ILE A 195 -10.66 -1.47 2.65
C ILE A 195 -11.04 -1.12 4.09
N TRP A 196 -11.29 -2.13 4.91
CA TRP A 196 -11.64 -1.96 6.32
C TRP A 196 -10.50 -1.33 7.14
N ARG A 197 -9.24 -1.74 6.90
CA ARG A 197 -8.08 -1.13 7.57
C ARG A 197 -7.86 0.33 7.16
N ASN A 198 -8.03 0.64 5.87
CA ASN A 198 -7.96 2.00 5.35
C ASN A 198 -9.08 2.88 5.90
N LEU A 199 -10.31 2.35 6.00
CA LEU A 199 -11.45 3.01 6.60
C LEU A 199 -11.20 3.30 8.09
N ALA A 200 -10.76 2.29 8.85
CA ALA A 200 -10.42 2.45 10.26
C ALA A 200 -9.32 3.52 10.48
N THR A 201 -8.29 3.53 9.63
CA THR A 201 -7.24 4.56 9.65
C THR A 201 -7.81 5.94 9.38
N LYS A 202 -8.68 6.09 8.38
CA LYS A 202 -9.32 7.36 8.04
C LYS A 202 -10.21 7.87 9.18
N LEU A 203 -10.98 6.98 9.83
CA LEU A 203 -11.80 7.32 10.99
C LEU A 203 -10.95 7.77 12.18
N ARG A 204 -9.83 7.09 12.44
CA ARG A 204 -8.88 7.48 13.49
C ARG A 204 -8.23 8.81 13.19
N TYR A 205 -7.83 9.05 11.94
CA TYR A 205 -7.30 10.33 11.53
C TYR A 205 -8.33 11.44 11.71
N TRP A 206 -9.59 11.22 11.37
CA TRP A 206 -10.65 12.22 11.54
C TRP A 206 -10.83 12.63 13.01
N ARG A 207 -10.69 11.68 13.95
CA ARG A 207 -10.77 11.93 15.40
C ARG A 207 -9.48 12.47 16.03
N ALA A 208 -8.35 12.40 15.33
CA ALA A 208 -7.06 12.84 15.86
C ALA A 208 -6.90 14.36 15.75
N ASP A 209 -6.23 14.97 16.74
CA ASP A 209 -5.83 16.37 16.70
C ASP A 209 -4.87 16.60 15.53
N LYS A 210 -5.09 17.68 14.77
CA LYS A 210 -4.26 18.01 13.59
C LYS A 210 -2.91 18.59 13.99
N ASN A 211 -2.84 19.20 15.16
CA ASN A 211 -1.61 19.77 15.71
C ASN A 211 -0.57 18.69 16.04
N ASP A 212 -1.00 17.44 16.29
CA ASP A 212 -0.09 16.29 16.52
C ASP A 212 0.77 15.94 15.29
N PHE A 213 0.38 16.44 14.11
CA PHE A 213 1.05 16.14 12.84
C PHE A 213 1.88 17.32 12.32
N THR A 214 1.74 18.51 12.92
CA THR A 214 2.45 19.72 12.51
C THR A 214 3.50 20.15 13.53
N SER A 215 4.63 20.68 13.07
CA SER A 215 5.73 21.15 13.91
C SER A 215 5.43 22.48 14.60
N HIS A 216 4.61 23.32 13.96
CA HIS A 216 4.11 24.57 14.53
C HIS A 216 2.69 24.36 15.07
N LYS A 217 2.47 24.73 16.34
CA LYS A 217 1.13 24.90 16.90
C LYS A 217 0.55 26.17 16.29
N LEU A 218 -0.54 26.06 15.54
CA LEU A 218 -1.35 27.21 15.12
C LEU A 218 -2.11 27.77 16.33
#